data_AF-A0A8T6YIM2-F1
#
_entry.id   AF-A0A8T6YIM2-F1
#
_cell.length_a   1.000
_cell.length_b   1.000
_cell.length_c   1.000
_cell.angle_alpha   90.00
_cell.angle_beta   90.00
_cell.angle_gamma   90.00
#
_symmetry.space_group_name_H-M   'P 1'
#
loop_
_entity.id
_entity.type
_entity.pdbx_description
1 polymer ?
#
loop_
_entity_poly.entity_id
_entity_poly.type
_entity_poly.pdbx_seq_one_letter_code
_entity_poly.pdbx_strand_id
1 'polypeptide(L)'
;MTCKGICVRYKAQKPVGTGRYASGQRRCQICEIFIKWEGLWCPCCGYRLRTKPRNLKYKAKLRARVEADSIEAKTIAKSQPEVEEEIVIKAKPKAPKAAKAP
;
A
#
# COMPACT_ATOMS: atom_id res chain seq x y z
N MET A 1 16.23 20.06 -22.01
CA MET A 1 14.89 20.37 -21.46
C MET A 1 15.08 21.13 -20.16
N THR A 2 14.71 22.40 -20.12
CA THR A 2 14.75 23.25 -18.92
C THR A 2 13.44 23.15 -18.14
N CYS A 3 13.45 23.52 -16.86
CA CYS A 3 12.24 23.50 -16.04
C CYS A 3 11.35 24.71 -16.38
N LYS A 4 10.05 24.47 -16.64
CA LYS A 4 9.03 25.49 -16.95
C LYS A 4 8.28 26.05 -15.72
N GLY A 5 8.67 25.70 -14.50
CA GLY A 5 8.01 26.16 -13.25
C GLY A 5 6.65 25.54 -12.89
N ILE A 6 5.94 24.91 -13.84
CA ILE A 6 4.60 24.31 -13.62
C ILE A 6 4.59 23.27 -12.48
N CYS A 7 5.69 22.54 -12.29
CA CYS A 7 5.79 21.46 -11.31
C CYS A 7 5.69 21.94 -9.84
N VAL A 8 5.83 23.24 -9.57
CA VAL A 8 5.69 23.82 -8.23
C VAL A 8 4.27 23.63 -7.68
N ARG A 9 3.25 23.63 -8.54
CA ARG A 9 1.84 23.37 -8.16
C ARG A 9 1.62 21.96 -7.60
N TYR A 10 2.45 21.00 -8.01
CA TYR A 10 2.38 19.60 -7.61
C TYR A 10 3.43 19.23 -6.56
N LYS A 11 4.10 20.23 -5.96
CA LYS A 11 5.18 20.02 -5.01
C LYS A 11 4.67 19.26 -3.79
N ALA A 12 5.29 18.12 -3.51
CA ALA A 12 4.94 17.29 -2.37
C ALA A 12 5.59 17.83 -1.09
N GLN A 13 4.82 17.92 -0.02
CA GLN A 13 5.35 18.25 1.30
C GLN A 13 6.22 17.12 1.86
N LYS A 14 7.14 17.45 2.77
CA LYS A 14 8.02 16.45 3.39
C LYS A 14 7.18 15.63 4.38
N PRO A 15 7.06 14.31 4.19
CA PRO A 15 6.36 13.48 5.16
C PRO A 15 7.23 13.35 6.42
N VAL A 16 6.59 13.34 7.57
CA VAL A 16 7.24 13.11 8.87
C VAL A 16 7.36 11.59 9.09
N GLY A 17 8.52 11.12 9.55
CA GLY A 17 8.77 9.71 9.89
C GLY A 17 8.94 8.72 8.72
N THR A 18 8.35 8.97 7.54
CA THR A 18 8.44 8.07 6.39
C THR A 18 9.42 8.57 5.32
N GLY A 19 9.98 7.65 4.53
CA GLY A 19 10.83 8.02 3.40
C GLY A 19 9.99 8.56 2.24
N ARG A 20 10.43 9.64 1.58
CA ARG A 20 9.69 10.26 0.45
C ARG A 20 9.27 9.26 -0.63
N TYR A 21 10.15 8.34 -1.01
CA TYR A 21 9.88 7.32 -2.02
C TYR A 21 8.87 6.26 -1.56
N ALA A 22 8.84 5.95 -0.26
CA ALA A 22 7.87 5.00 0.31
C ALA A 22 6.46 5.61 0.29
N SER A 23 6.34 6.91 0.52
CA SER A 23 5.07 7.65 0.39
C SER A 23 4.66 7.96 -1.07
N GLY A 24 5.28 7.30 -2.06
CA GLY A 24 4.95 7.48 -3.47
C GLY A 24 5.38 8.82 -4.08
N GLN A 25 6.16 9.64 -3.37
CA GLN A 25 6.66 10.91 -3.91
C GLN A 25 7.76 10.63 -4.92
N ARG A 26 7.67 11.28 -6.08
CA ARG A 26 8.61 11.09 -7.19
C ARG A 26 9.47 12.32 -7.36
N ARG A 27 10.78 12.14 -7.60
CA ARG A 27 11.72 13.26 -7.81
C ARG A 27 11.95 13.49 -9.31
N CYS A 28 11.80 14.73 -9.75
CA CYS A 28 12.28 15.14 -11.07
C CYS A 28 13.78 15.49 -10.98
N GLN A 29 14.61 14.98 -11.90
CA GLN A 29 16.04 15.29 -11.89
C GLN A 29 16.36 16.69 -12.46
N ILE A 30 15.51 17.22 -13.35
CA ILE A 30 15.71 18.53 -13.97
C ILE A 30 15.18 19.64 -13.08
N CYS A 31 13.93 19.49 -12.60
CA CYS A 31 13.32 20.48 -11.73
C CYS A 31 13.71 20.29 -10.25
N GLU A 32 14.46 19.23 -9.92
CA GLU A 32 14.99 18.90 -8.59
C GLU A 32 13.99 18.75 -7.43
N ILE A 33 12.70 18.92 -7.70
CA ILE A 33 11.63 18.84 -6.71
C ILE A 33 11.00 17.45 -6.63
N PHE A 34 10.39 17.19 -5.47
CA PHE A 34 9.48 16.06 -5.26
C PHE A 34 8.06 16.47 -5.59
N ILE A 35 7.38 15.67 -6.40
CA ILE A 35 5.99 15.90 -6.80
C ILE A 35 5.12 14.70 -6.48
N LYS A 36 3.85 14.96 -6.16
CA LYS A 36 2.80 13.94 -6.07
C LYS A 36 2.09 13.89 -7.43
N TRP A 37 2.51 12.96 -8.28
CA TRP A 37 2.00 12.82 -9.64
C TRP A 37 1.88 11.33 -9.99
N GLU A 38 0.80 10.97 -10.65
CA GLU A 38 0.48 9.58 -10.99
C GLU A 38 1.29 9.10 -12.20
N GLY A 39 1.56 9.99 -13.15
CA GLY A 39 2.32 9.70 -14.37
C GLY A 39 3.82 9.52 -14.18
N LEU A 40 4.46 8.81 -15.11
CA LEU A 40 5.91 8.52 -15.06
C LEU A 40 6.78 9.72 -15.48
N TRP A 41 6.18 10.72 -16.11
CA TRP A 41 6.85 11.87 -16.68
C TRP A 41 6.51 13.15 -15.92
N CYS A 42 7.48 14.04 -15.78
CA CYS A 42 7.29 15.33 -15.13
C CYS A 42 6.38 16.21 -16.00
N PRO A 43 5.28 16.77 -15.46
CA PRO A 43 4.38 17.64 -16.23
C PRO A 43 5.03 18.96 -16.67
N CYS A 44 6.20 19.28 -16.11
CA CYS A 44 6.88 20.56 -16.37
C CYS A 44 7.97 20.45 -17.43
N CYS A 45 8.92 19.53 -17.26
CA CYS A 45 10.08 19.39 -18.14
C CYS A 45 10.04 18.13 -19.01
N GLY A 46 8.99 17.31 -18.90
CA GLY A 46 8.84 16.06 -19.65
C GLY A 46 9.93 15.02 -19.33
N TYR A 47 10.65 15.14 -18.22
CA TYR A 47 11.68 14.18 -17.82
C TYR A 47 11.08 13.04 -17.00
N ARG A 48 11.63 11.83 -17.16
CA ARG A 48 11.18 10.65 -16.41
C ARG A 48 11.42 10.83 -14.91
N LEU A 49 10.36 10.69 -14.11
CA LEU A 49 10.42 10.84 -12.67
C LEU A 49 11.11 9.64 -12.03
N ARG A 50 11.92 9.91 -11.01
CA ARG A 50 12.65 8.90 -10.27
C ARG A 50 11.83 8.41 -9.07
N THR A 51 11.64 7.10 -8.99
CA THR A 51 10.95 6.41 -7.89
C THR A 51 11.89 5.68 -6.94
N LYS A 52 13.17 5.52 -7.31
CA LYS A 52 14.19 4.82 -6.52
C LYS A 52 15.32 5.78 -6.10
N PRO A 53 15.88 5.65 -4.89
CA PRO A 53 17.06 6.41 -4.48
C PRO A 53 18.25 6.16 -5.41
N ARG A 54 19.16 7.14 -5.53
CA ARG A 54 20.38 7.02 -6.36
C ARG A 54 21.44 6.14 -5.70
N ASN A 55 21.64 6.26 -4.39
CA ASN A 55 22.71 5.55 -3.69
C ASN A 55 22.29 4.11 -3.37
N LEU A 56 23.23 3.18 -3.58
CA LEU A 56 23.05 1.75 -3.34
C LEU A 56 22.64 1.45 -1.89
N LYS A 57 23.24 2.12 -0.90
CA LYS A 57 22.87 2.00 0.52
C LYS A 57 21.38 2.29 0.77
N TYR A 58 20.86 3.40 0.25
CA TYR A 58 19.45 3.77 0.42
C TYR A 58 18.51 2.92 -0.42
N LYS A 59 18.98 2.38 -1.55
CA LYS A 59 18.22 1.44 -2.39
C LYS A 59 17.99 0.11 -1.66
N ALA A 60 19.00 -0.40 -0.95
CA ALA A 60 18.87 -1.60 -0.11
C ALA A 60 17.87 -1.36 1.04
N LYS A 61 17.97 -0.21 1.73
CA LYS A 61 17.04 0.16 2.81
C LYS A 61 15.59 0.27 2.32
N LEU A 62 15.36 0.82 1.13
CA LEU A 62 14.01 0.88 0.55
C LEU A 62 13.45 -0.53 0.25
N ARG A 63 14.28 -1.43 -0.31
CA ARG A 63 13.89 -2.81 -0.61
C ARG A 63 13.54 -3.60 0.65
N ALA A 64 14.38 -3.52 1.68
CA ALA A 64 14.13 -4.20 2.95
C ALA A 64 12.78 -3.78 3.59
N ARG A 65 12.44 -2.49 3.47
CA ARG A 65 11.16 -1.97 3.97
C ARG A 65 9.97 -2.50 3.16
N VAL A 66 10.05 -2.44 1.82
CA VAL A 66 9.00 -2.97 0.93
C VAL A 66 8.79 -4.46 1.13
N GLU A 67 9.87 -5.22 1.36
CA GLU A 67 9.79 -6.65 1.66
C GLU A 67 9.06 -6.88 3.00
N ALA A 68 9.41 -6.15 4.06
CA ALA A 68 8.75 -6.23 5.35
C ALA A 68 7.24 -5.93 5.26
N ASP A 69 6.86 -4.83 4.60
CA ASP A 69 5.46 -4.48 4.33
C ASP A 69 4.72 -5.62 3.57
N SER A 70 5.39 -6.31 2.64
CA SER A 70 4.78 -7.40 1.87
C SER A 70 4.60 -8.70 2.66
N ILE A 71 5.52 -8.98 3.61
CA ILE A 71 5.43 -10.12 4.51
C ILE A 71 4.30 -9.88 5.52
N GLU A 72 4.20 -8.67 6.08
CA GLU A 72 3.15 -8.28 7.02
C GLU A 72 1.76 -8.38 6.38
N ALA A 73 1.62 -7.90 5.14
CA ALA A 73 0.38 -8.06 4.36
C ALA A 73 0.03 -9.54 4.11
N LYS A 74 1.02 -10.41 3.85
CA LYS A 74 0.81 -11.86 3.67
C LYS A 74 0.44 -12.57 4.97
N THR A 75 1.00 -12.16 6.11
CA THR A 75 0.64 -12.76 7.42
C THR A 75 -0.78 -12.41 7.81
N ILE A 76 -1.23 -11.18 7.56
CA ILE A 76 -2.61 -10.73 7.83
C ILE A 76 -3.61 -11.47 6.93
N ALA A 77 -3.26 -11.67 5.65
CA ALA A 77 -4.11 -12.42 4.72
C ALA A 77 -4.19 -13.93 5.02
N LYS A 78 -3.20 -14.50 5.71
CA LYS A 78 -3.15 -15.92 6.07
C LYS A 78 -3.78 -16.23 7.43
N SER A 79 -4.00 -15.22 8.27
CA SER A 79 -4.69 -15.32 9.55
C SER A 79 -6.23 -15.22 9.48
N GLN A 80 -6.83 -15.56 8.34
CA GLN A 80 -8.21 -16.05 8.32
C GLN A 80 -8.23 -17.59 8.24
N PRO A 81 -8.15 -18.28 9.38
CA PRO A 81 -8.70 -19.63 9.52
C PRO A 81 -9.90 -19.63 10.48
N GLU A 82 -10.96 -20.35 10.10
CA GLU A 82 -11.70 -21.24 11.02
C GLU A 82 -12.47 -20.59 12.19
N VAL A 83 -13.41 -19.68 11.93
CA VAL A 83 -14.48 -19.32 12.89
C VAL A 83 -15.88 -19.61 12.33
N GLU A 84 -16.07 -20.79 11.72
CA GLU A 84 -17.40 -21.30 11.37
C GLU A 84 -17.67 -22.72 11.94
N GLU A 85 -16.65 -23.46 12.37
CA GLU A 85 -16.80 -24.75 13.06
C GLU A 85 -16.23 -24.65 14.49
N GLU A 86 -16.97 -24.09 15.46
CA GLU A 86 -16.89 -24.49 16.91
C GLU A 86 -17.70 -23.55 17.84
N ILE A 87 -18.95 -23.21 17.52
CA ILE A 87 -19.94 -22.72 18.52
C ILE A 87 -21.30 -22.87 17.84
N VAL A 88 -22.18 -23.83 18.14
CA VAL A 88 -22.80 -24.09 19.44
C VAL A 88 -23.43 -25.49 19.38
N ILE A 89 -22.86 -26.46 20.10
CA ILE A 89 -23.65 -27.58 20.60
C ILE A 89 -24.24 -27.14 21.94
N LYS A 90 -25.54 -27.41 22.12
CA LYS A 90 -26.34 -27.40 23.36
C LYS A 90 -27.19 -26.16 23.60
N ALA A 91 -28.33 -26.11 22.93
CA ALA A 91 -29.59 -25.88 23.62
C ALA A 91 -30.70 -26.70 22.95
N LYS A 92 -31.06 -27.83 23.57
CA LYS A 92 -32.34 -28.52 23.31
C LYS A 92 -33.34 -27.92 24.30
N PRO A 93 -34.57 -27.59 23.88
CA PRO A 93 -35.66 -28.41 24.40
C PRO A 93 -36.76 -28.75 23.38
N LYS A 94 -37.19 -30.01 23.50
CA LYS A 94 -38.51 -30.61 23.23
C LYS A 94 -39.55 -29.83 22.40
N ALA A 95 -40.08 -30.49 21.36
CA ALA A 95 -41.52 -30.50 21.08
C ALA A 95 -41.97 -31.91 20.61
N PRO A 96 -43.19 -32.36 20.95
CA PRO A 96 -43.63 -33.75 20.79
C PRO A 96 -44.54 -34.02 19.57
N LYS A 97 -44.87 -35.31 19.40
CA LYS A 97 -45.97 -35.93 18.61
C LYS A 97 -45.61 -36.24 17.15
N ALA A 98 -45.45 -37.51 16.74
CA ALA A 98 -46.38 -38.64 16.68
C ALA A 98 -47.41 -38.54 15.55
N ALA A 99 -47.50 -39.67 14.83
CA ALA A 99 -48.59 -40.14 13.98
C ALA A 99 -48.55 -39.82 12.47
N LYS A 100 -49.09 -40.80 11.76
CA LYS A 100 -48.96 -41.21 10.38
C LYS A 100 -50.35 -41.08 9.73
N ALA A 101 -50.38 -40.81 8.42
CA ALA A 101 -51.51 -41.05 7.50
C ALA A 101 -52.75 -40.14 7.69
N PRO A 102 -53.71 -40.10 6.76
CA PRO A 102 -54.00 -41.02 5.64
C PRO A 102 -53.08 -40.87 4.42
#